data_AF-A0A2S7K1E2-F1
#
_entry.id   AF-A0A2S7K1E2-F1
#
_cell.length_a   1.000
_cell.length_b   1.000
_cell.length_c   1.000
_cell.angle_alpha   90.00
_cell.angle_beta   90.00
_cell.angle_gamma   90.00
#
_symmetry.space_group_name_H-M   'P 1'
#
loop_
_entity.id
_entity.type
_entity.pdbx_description
1 polymer ?
#
loop_
_entity_poly.entity_id
_entity_poly.type
_entity_poly.pdbx_seq_one_letter_code
_entity_poly.pdbx_strand_id
1 'polypeptide(L)'
;MVDRTTNDHAARPLPFFWSWGLPLAVLFSTNFLSGFAPFPIIVFIMSGALFWMGLACVMNAKRCRRRHCYYSGPIFLAGGVAVLFVGFEVVSLGPDGLIMAVGGTFTLALFTYLTEPIFLHYVYVEII
;
A
#
# COMPACT_ATOMS: atom_id res chain seq x y z
N MET A 1 -19.38 21.50 -6.63
CA MET A 1 -18.41 20.43 -6.34
C MET A 1 -17.01 20.99 -6.54
N VAL A 2 -16.18 21.08 -5.48
CA VAL A 2 -14.74 21.28 -5.68
C VAL A 2 -14.22 20.05 -6.42
N ASP A 3 -13.59 20.24 -7.57
CA ASP A 3 -13.02 19.13 -8.33
C ASP A 3 -11.89 18.48 -7.54
N ARG A 4 -12.23 17.38 -6.85
CA ARG A 4 -11.30 16.61 -6.01
C ARG A 4 -10.24 15.88 -6.84
N THR A 5 -10.39 15.77 -8.17
CA THR A 5 -9.44 15.07 -9.04
C THR A 5 -8.18 15.90 -9.29
N THR A 6 -8.29 17.24 -9.29
CA THR A 6 -7.13 18.14 -9.47
C THR A 6 -6.05 17.94 -8.41
N ASN A 7 -6.44 17.60 -7.17
CA ASN A 7 -5.55 17.46 -6.02
C ASN A 7 -5.16 16.00 -5.72
N ASP A 8 -5.66 15.04 -6.52
CA ASP A 8 -5.31 13.63 -6.37
C ASP A 8 -4.04 13.31 -7.18
N HIS A 9 -2.93 13.12 -6.49
CA HIS A 9 -1.69 12.72 -7.14
C HIS A 9 -1.74 11.28 -7.66
N ALA A 10 -2.57 10.41 -7.09
CA ALA A 10 -2.73 9.06 -7.62
C ALA A 10 -3.49 9.04 -8.95
N ALA A 11 -4.24 10.10 -9.27
CA ALA A 11 -4.96 10.23 -10.54
C ALA A 11 -4.07 10.73 -11.70
N ARG A 12 -2.84 11.18 -11.42
CA ARG A 12 -1.90 11.68 -12.44
C ARG A 12 -0.83 10.62 -12.72
N PRO A 13 -0.45 10.40 -14.00
CA PRO A 13 0.36 9.25 -14.40
C PRO A 13 1.76 9.24 -13.75
N LEU A 14 2.42 10.40 -13.69
CA LEU A 14 3.77 10.49 -13.15
C LEU A 14 3.84 10.24 -11.63
N PRO A 15 3.11 10.97 -10.77
CA PRO A 15 3.09 10.67 -9.34
C PRO A 15 2.47 9.30 -9.01
N PHE A 16 1.55 8.79 -9.83
CA PHE A 16 1.09 7.40 -9.71
C PHE A 16 2.24 6.41 -9.92
N PHE A 17 3.02 6.57 -11.00
CA PHE A 17 4.19 5.73 -11.26
C PHE A 17 5.19 5.76 -10.10
N TRP A 18 5.51 6.93 -9.54
CA TRP A 18 6.43 7.05 -8.42
C TRP A 18 5.89 6.48 -7.10
N SER A 19 4.59 6.63 -6.86
CA SER A 19 3.97 6.21 -5.60
C SER A 19 3.58 4.73 -5.60
N TRP A 20 3.31 4.15 -6.77
CA TRP A 20 2.78 2.79 -6.93
C TRP A 20 3.60 1.95 -7.89
N GLY A 21 3.83 2.43 -9.11
CA GLY A 21 4.51 1.66 -10.16
C GLY A 21 5.91 1.20 -9.76
N LEU A 22 6.75 2.14 -9.30
CA LEU A 22 8.12 1.85 -8.90
C LEU A 22 8.19 0.94 -7.66
N PRO A 23 7.47 1.21 -6.55
CA PRO A 23 7.44 0.30 -5.40
C PRO A 23 6.92 -1.11 -5.73
N LEU A 24 5.92 -1.24 -6.60
CA LEU A 24 5.43 -2.53 -7.06
C LEU A 24 6.46 -3.27 -7.89
N ALA A 25 7.16 -2.58 -8.79
CA ALA A 25 8.26 -3.16 -9.57
C ALA A 25 9.40 -3.63 -8.65
N VAL A 26 9.72 -2.85 -7.61
CA VAL A 26 10.72 -3.20 -6.59
C VAL A 26 10.28 -4.41 -5.76
N LEU A 27 9.01 -4.48 -5.32
CA LEU A 27 8.49 -5.65 -4.63
C LEU A 27 8.47 -6.89 -5.52
N PHE A 28 8.09 -6.74 -6.79
CA PHE A 28 8.07 -7.86 -7.72
C PHE A 28 9.48 -8.39 -7.99
N SER A 29 10.48 -7.49 -8.07
CA SER A 29 11.87 -7.88 -8.34
C SER A 29 12.47 -8.76 -7.24
N THR A 30 11.97 -8.69 -6.00
CA THR A 30 12.48 -9.52 -4.90
C THR A 30 12.30 -11.02 -5.13
N ASN A 31 11.34 -11.44 -5.96
CA ASN A 31 11.16 -12.82 -6.38
C ASN A 31 12.36 -13.37 -7.17
N PHE A 32 13.19 -12.49 -7.74
CA PHE A 32 14.36 -12.86 -8.54
C PHE A 32 15.68 -12.59 -7.80
N LEU A 33 15.62 -11.97 -6.61
CA LEU A 33 16.82 -11.65 -5.81
C LEU A 33 17.23 -12.80 -4.89
N SER A 34 16.41 -13.84 -4.75
CA SER A 34 16.73 -15.03 -3.98
C SER A 34 17.97 -15.71 -4.58
N GLY A 35 19.11 -15.61 -3.87
CA GLY A 35 20.41 -16.14 -4.31
C GLY A 35 21.42 -15.09 -4.78
N PHE A 36 20.98 -13.86 -5.08
CA PHE A 36 21.87 -12.74 -5.45
C PHE A 36 22.08 -11.75 -4.31
N ALA A 37 21.10 -11.61 -3.42
CA ALA A 37 21.16 -10.71 -2.27
C ALA A 37 20.99 -11.48 -0.95
N PRO A 38 21.68 -11.07 0.13
CA PRO A 38 21.42 -11.54 1.48
C PRO A 38 19.95 -11.34 1.87
N PHE A 39 19.37 -12.33 2.53
CA PHE A 39 17.96 -12.33 2.94
C PHE A 39 17.52 -11.06 3.72
N PRO A 40 18.30 -10.52 4.69
CA PRO A 40 17.94 -9.28 5.37
C PRO A 40 17.76 -8.08 4.42
N ILE A 41 18.54 -8.01 3.33
CA ILE A 41 18.41 -6.95 2.33
C ILE A 41 17.07 -7.07 1.61
N ILE A 42 16.65 -8.29 1.27
CA ILE A 42 15.35 -8.54 0.65
C ILE A 42 14.22 -8.07 1.58
N VAL A 43 14.27 -8.44 2.88
CA VAL A 43 13.29 -8.00 3.88
C VAL A 43 13.21 -6.47 3.97
N PHE A 44 14.36 -5.77 3.99
CA PHE A 44 14.38 -4.31 4.01
C PHE A 44 13.83 -3.68 2.73
N ILE A 45 14.12 -4.25 1.55
CA ILE A 45 13.56 -3.79 0.27
C ILE A 45 12.04 -3.90 0.28
N MET A 46 11.51 -5.06 0.69
CA MET A 46 10.07 -5.30 0.76
C MET A 46 9.39 -4.33 1.72
N SER A 47 9.94 -4.19 2.93
CA SER A 47 9.44 -3.27 3.96
C SER A 47 9.49 -1.81 3.48
N GLY A 48 10.61 -1.39 2.90
CA GLY A 48 10.79 -0.03 2.37
C GLY A 48 9.81 0.32 1.26
N ALA A 49 9.52 -0.62 0.35
CA ALA A 49 8.54 -0.41 -0.70
C ALA A 49 7.12 -0.23 -0.14
N LEU A 50 6.72 -1.03 0.87
CA LEU A 50 5.44 -0.85 1.57
C LEU A 50 5.37 0.47 2.32
N PHE A 51 6.43 0.86 3.03
CA PHE A 51 6.49 2.16 3.70
C PHE A 51 6.38 3.32 2.73
N TRP A 52 7.03 3.25 1.57
CA TRP A 52 6.94 4.27 0.55
C TRP A 52 5.50 4.45 0.05
N MET A 53 4.82 3.35 -0.31
CA MET A 53 3.42 3.38 -0.72
C MET A 53 2.52 3.95 0.40
N GLY A 54 2.75 3.53 1.65
CA GLY A 54 2.02 4.01 2.82
C GLY A 54 2.18 5.51 3.05
N LEU A 55 3.43 6.03 3.01
CA LEU A 55 3.72 7.45 3.14
C LEU A 55 3.07 8.26 2.02
N ALA A 56 3.18 7.80 0.78
CA ALA A 56 2.56 8.44 -0.37
C ALA A 56 1.04 8.54 -0.19
N CYS A 57 0.38 7.47 0.28
CA CYS A 57 -1.05 7.48 0.58
C CYS A 57 -1.41 8.45 1.72
N VAL A 58 -0.66 8.46 2.82
CA VAL A 58 -0.90 9.40 3.95
C VAL A 58 -0.74 10.85 3.52
N MET A 59 0.30 11.16 2.73
CA MET A 59 0.54 12.49 2.19
C MET A 59 -0.57 12.90 1.21
N ASN A 60 -1.01 11.99 0.34
CA ASN A 60 -2.07 12.25 -0.62
C ASN A 60 -3.45 12.37 0.07
N ALA A 61 -3.71 11.64 1.16
CA ALA A 61 -4.97 11.70 1.91
C ALA A 61 -5.33 13.13 2.36
N LYS A 62 -4.32 13.91 2.77
CA LYS A 62 -4.49 15.32 3.14
C LYS A 62 -4.93 16.21 1.97
N ARG A 63 -4.62 15.81 0.73
CA ARG A 63 -4.91 16.56 -0.50
C ARG A 63 -6.19 16.09 -1.19
N CYS A 64 -6.32 14.78 -1.45
CA CYS A 64 -7.44 14.19 -2.19
C CYS A 64 -8.71 14.02 -1.33
N ARG A 65 -8.56 13.95 0.00
CA ARG A 65 -9.65 13.76 0.98
C ARG A 65 -10.49 12.49 0.72
N ARG A 66 -9.96 11.52 -0.04
CA ARG A 66 -10.60 10.23 -0.33
C ARG A 66 -10.37 9.25 0.79
N ARG A 67 -11.39 8.43 1.06
CA ARG A 67 -11.37 7.46 2.18
C ARG A 67 -10.35 6.37 1.96
N HIS A 68 -10.16 5.89 0.73
CA HIS A 68 -9.17 4.85 0.46
C HIS A 68 -7.77 5.28 0.89
N CYS A 69 -7.36 6.55 0.71
CA CYS A 69 -6.02 7.01 1.08
C CYS A 69 -5.84 7.07 2.60
N TYR A 70 -6.90 7.40 3.35
CA TYR A 70 -6.88 7.42 4.81
C TYR A 70 -6.73 6.02 5.42
N TYR A 71 -7.24 4.98 4.77
CA TYR A 71 -7.12 3.60 5.25
C TYR A 71 -5.92 2.86 4.67
N SER A 72 -5.68 2.96 3.36
CA SER A 72 -4.56 2.30 2.68
C SER A 72 -3.21 2.76 3.22
N GLY A 73 -3.05 4.04 3.55
CA GLY A 73 -1.81 4.57 4.14
C GLY A 73 -1.36 3.80 5.39
N PRO A 74 -2.16 3.81 6.47
CA PRO A 74 -1.90 2.99 7.66
C PRO A 74 -1.76 1.49 7.39
N ILE A 75 -2.55 0.92 6.48
CA ILE A 75 -2.46 -0.51 6.12
C ILE A 75 -1.08 -0.84 5.54
N PHE A 76 -0.57 -0.05 4.60
CA PHE A 76 0.76 -0.26 4.02
C PHE A 76 1.89 -0.02 5.02
N LEU A 77 1.74 0.96 5.91
CA LEU A 77 2.71 1.18 7.00
C LEU A 77 2.74 -0.02 7.95
N ALA A 78 1.58 -0.52 8.37
CA ALA A 78 1.49 -1.72 9.19
C ALA A 78 2.06 -2.95 8.46
N GLY A 79 1.80 -3.09 7.16
CA GLY A 79 2.38 -4.13 6.31
C GLY A 79 3.91 -4.09 6.26
N GLY A 80 4.51 -2.90 6.15
CA GLY A 80 5.96 -2.73 6.20
C GLY A 80 6.56 -3.20 7.53
N VAL A 81 5.88 -2.93 8.65
CA VAL A 81 6.27 -3.44 9.98
C VAL A 81 6.08 -4.96 10.06
N ALA A 82 4.97 -5.48 9.54
CA ALA A 82 4.69 -6.92 9.53
C ALA A 82 5.77 -7.69 8.76
N VAL A 83 6.21 -7.18 7.61
CA VAL A 83 7.31 -7.76 6.83
C VAL A 83 8.61 -7.82 7.64
N LEU A 84 8.94 -6.79 8.42
CA LEU A 84 10.11 -6.82 9.30
C LEU A 84 9.97 -7.89 10.39
N PHE A 85 8.81 -7.96 11.04
CA PHE A 85 8.60 -8.90 12.14
C PHE A 85 8.61 -10.35 11.67
N VAL A 86 7.99 -10.63 10.53
CA VAL A 86 7.98 -11.96 9.94
C VAL A 86 9.33 -12.31 9.33
N GLY A 87 9.95 -11.38 8.60
CA GLY A 87 11.25 -11.61 7.96
C GLY A 87 12.42 -11.79 8.94
N PHE A 88 12.34 -11.23 10.14
CA PHE A 88 13.33 -11.46 11.20
C PHE A 88 12.88 -12.49 12.24
N GLU A 89 11.84 -13.27 11.96
CA GLU A 89 11.31 -14.34 12.82
C GLU A 89 10.95 -13.87 14.24
N VAL A 90 10.59 -12.59 14.41
CA VAL A 90 9.97 -12.06 15.63
C VAL A 90 8.55 -12.62 15.78
N VAL A 91 7.87 -12.83 14.65
CA VAL A 91 6.58 -13.53 14.54
C VAL A 91 6.70 -14.61 13.49
N SER A 92 6.49 -15.88 13.87
CA SER A 92 6.53 -16.99 12.92
C SER A 92 5.15 -17.23 12.31
N LEU A 93 5.06 -17.13 10.99
CA LEU A 93 3.87 -17.45 10.19
C LEU A 93 4.09 -18.67 9.27
N GLY A 94 5.19 -19.40 9.48
CA GLY A 94 5.59 -20.52 8.63
C GLY A 94 6.31 -20.10 7.34
N PRO A 95 6.57 -21.06 6.43
CA PRO A 95 7.40 -20.86 5.24
C PRO A 95 6.92 -19.74 4.30
N ASP A 96 5.60 -19.54 4.23
CA ASP A 96 4.98 -18.54 3.36
C ASP A 96 4.71 -17.22 4.09
N GLY A 97 5.27 -17.00 5.28
CA GLY A 97 4.95 -15.87 6.15
C GLY A 97 5.08 -14.50 5.47
N LEU A 98 6.16 -14.28 4.69
CA LEU A 98 6.37 -13.03 3.95
C LEU A 98 5.32 -12.83 2.85
N ILE A 99 4.93 -13.92 2.17
CA ILE A 99 3.87 -13.90 1.15
C ILE A 99 2.54 -13.55 1.81
N MET A 100 2.24 -14.14 2.97
CA MET A 100 1.03 -13.84 3.73
C MET A 100 1.00 -12.39 4.22
N ALA A 101 2.11 -11.86 4.72
CA ALA A 101 2.20 -10.47 5.20
C ALA A 101 1.97 -9.48 4.06
N VAL A 102 2.66 -9.65 2.94
CA VAL A 102 2.52 -8.78 1.77
C VAL A 102 1.15 -8.94 1.13
N GLY A 103 0.73 -10.19 0.87
CA GLY A 103 -0.56 -10.51 0.27
C GLY A 103 -1.73 -9.97 1.10
N GLY A 104 -1.71 -10.21 2.42
CA GLY A 104 -2.72 -9.67 3.34
C GLY A 104 -2.76 -8.14 3.33
N THR A 105 -1.60 -7.47 3.29
CA THR A 105 -1.53 -6.00 3.17
C THR A 105 -2.21 -5.51 1.90
N PHE A 106 -1.89 -6.11 0.73
CA PHE A 106 -2.50 -5.74 -0.54
C PHE A 106 -4.00 -6.06 -0.60
N THR A 107 -4.42 -7.21 -0.06
CA THR A 107 -5.83 -7.58 0.04
C THR A 107 -6.61 -6.56 0.87
N LEU A 108 -6.11 -6.20 2.06
CA LEU A 108 -6.73 -5.18 2.91
C LEU A 108 -6.79 -3.82 2.21
N ALA A 109 -5.69 -3.39 1.58
CA ALA A 109 -5.65 -2.14 0.82
C ALA A 109 -6.67 -2.14 -0.31
N LEU A 110 -6.75 -3.23 -1.10
CA LEU A 110 -7.73 -3.40 -2.19
C LEU A 110 -9.18 -3.28 -1.70
N PHE A 111 -9.50 -3.85 -0.54
CA PHE A 111 -10.84 -3.71 0.05
C PHE A 111 -11.20 -2.24 0.32
N THR A 112 -10.23 -1.37 0.62
CA THR A 112 -10.51 0.07 0.80
C THR A 112 -10.93 0.76 -0.51
N TYR A 113 -10.44 0.27 -1.66
CA TYR A 113 -10.86 0.75 -2.98
C TYR A 113 -12.23 0.20 -3.37
N LEU A 114 -12.47 -1.09 -3.13
CA LEU A 114 -13.75 -1.74 -3.48
C LEU A 114 -14.94 -1.18 -2.69
N THR A 115 -14.71 -0.78 -1.45
CA THR A 115 -15.77 -0.22 -0.59
C THR A 115 -16.07 1.25 -0.91
N GLU A 116 -15.15 1.97 -1.54
CA GLU A 116 -15.32 3.41 -1.76
C GLU A 116 -16.55 3.77 -2.63
N PRO A 117 -16.85 3.10 -3.77
CA PRO A 117 -18.06 3.35 -4.55
C PRO A 117 -19.35 3.13 -3.75
N ILE A 118 -19.40 2.06 -2.95
CA ILE A 118 -20.57 1.71 -2.12
C ILE A 118 -20.85 2.82 -1.11
N PHE A 119 -19.83 3.24 -0.37
CA PHE A 119 -19.99 4.28 0.64
C PHE A 119 -20.14 5.69 0.06
N LEU A 120 -19.76 5.94 -1.20
CA LEU A 120 -20.03 7.22 -1.85
C LEU A 120 -21.51 7.33 -2.20
N HIS A 121 -22.15 6.22 -2.57
CA HIS A 121 -23.57 6.18 -2.91
C HIS A 121 -24.46 6.66 -1.75
N TYR A 122 -24.20 6.25 -0.51
CA TYR A 122 -25.00 6.65 0.65
C TYR A 122 -24.88 8.15 1.00
N VAL A 123 -23.68 8.74 0.87
CA VAL A 123 -23.47 10.16 1.22
C VAL A 123 -24.12 11.12 0.23
N TYR A 124 -24.30 10.72 -1.04
CA TYR A 124 -24.98 11.57 -2.03
C TYR A 124 -26.50 11.41 -2.03
N VAL A 125 -27.02 10.23 -1.65
CA VAL A 125 -28.48 9.98 -1.58
C VAL A 125 -29.13 10.67 -0.37
N GLU A 126 -28.39 10.88 0.74
CA GLU A 126 -28.93 11.59 1.92
C GLU A 126 -28.94 13.12 1.79
N ILE A 127 -28.36 13.69 0.73
CA ILE A 127 -28.20 15.15 0.54
C ILE A 127 -29.09 15.69 -0.61
N ILE A 128 -29.87 14.84 -1.28
CA ILE A 128 -30.77 15.21 -2.38
C ILE A 128 -32.22 14.95 -1.98
#